data_AF-A0A0H3NX51-F1
#
_entry.id   AF-A0A0H3NX51-F1
#
_cell.length_a   1.000
_cell.length_b   1.000
_cell.length_c   1.000
_cell.angle_alpha   90.00
_cell.angle_beta   90.00
_cell.angle_gamma   90.00
#
_symmetry.space_group_name_H-M   'P 1'
#
loop_
_entity.id
_entity.type
_entity.pdbx_description
1 polymer ?
#
loop_
_entity_poly.entity_id
_entity_poly.type
_entity_poly.pdbx_seq_one_letter_code
_entity_poly.pdbx_strand_id
1 'polypeptide(L)'
;MVFWLIVIILLAVAGALLVIPALRQESNSSVTTRDELNKAIYQDRLSELAEDEAQGVVEQRPELIQELQQNLLTDIPHESTEDASPINRWVLLPGVVILVVVAVGLYVKTGGLAQVQAWHQVEAQMPELRARVANERAEPLTMEEVARLGLGLRTSLQQDSGNVNDWMMLGRVGMALNNATTATQAFAKAYQLAPDNDDVRLGYAEVLTRSNDPQDNQLATKMLRTMVGQDHTNLRAMSLLAFNAFEQGDFKQAIGAWEVMLKLLPAGDSRVEVIKRSIAQAKSQAGQETATLGIEISLSPEAAQKLPQQGALIISVTDGTNPIPVAVKQLPLSRFPLSVTLDDSNAMMPERLLSSLQQVKVRARISLDGTANSQPGDWFGESGVQDFGTKGQPQTIHVQINKQIP
;
A
#
# COMPACT_ATOMS: atom_id res chain seq x y z
N MET A 1 -14.47 29.08 17.64
CA MET A 1 -15.52 29.94 18.23
C MET A 1 -16.86 29.81 17.51
N VAL A 2 -16.94 29.98 16.18
CA VAL A 2 -18.20 29.85 15.41
C VAL A 2 -18.91 28.51 15.62
N PHE A 3 -18.17 27.40 15.64
CA PHE A 3 -18.72 26.06 15.90
C PHE A 3 -19.52 25.98 17.22
N TRP A 4 -18.93 26.43 18.33
CA TRP A 4 -19.58 26.40 19.64
C TRP A 4 -20.82 27.30 19.70
N LEU A 5 -20.79 28.42 18.99
CA LEU A 5 -21.94 29.33 18.87
C LEU A 5 -23.12 28.61 18.19
N ILE A 6 -22.86 27.90 17.09
CA ILE A 6 -23.88 27.11 16.39
C ILE A 6 -24.47 26.01 17.29
N VAL A 7 -23.63 25.29 18.03
CA VAL A 7 -24.08 24.24 18.98
C VAL A 7 -25.00 24.83 20.05
N ILE A 8 -24.63 25.98 20.62
CA ILE A 8 -25.44 26.66 21.65
C ILE A 8 -26.78 27.11 21.06
N ILE A 9 -26.80 27.67 19.85
CA ILE A 9 -28.04 28.06 19.17
C ILE A 9 -28.92 26.83 18.93
N LEU A 10 -28.37 25.73 18.43
CA LEU A 10 -29.13 24.50 18.17
C LEU A 10 -29.74 23.92 19.45
N LEU A 11 -28.99 23.91 20.55
CA LEU A 11 -29.51 23.48 21.86
C LEU A 11 -30.60 24.41 22.38
N ALA A 12 -30.44 25.73 22.19
CA ALA A 12 -31.46 26.70 22.56
C ALA A 12 -32.75 26.51 21.75
N VAL A 13 -32.64 26.27 20.44
CA VAL A 13 -33.79 25.98 19.56
C VAL A 13 -34.46 24.66 19.95
N ALA A 14 -33.69 23.60 20.20
CA ALA A 14 -34.23 22.31 20.65
C ALA A 14 -34.95 22.42 22.01
N GLY A 15 -34.36 23.16 22.96
CA GLY A 15 -34.99 23.48 24.23
C GLY A 15 -36.27 24.30 24.06
N ALA A 16 -36.26 25.30 23.18
CA ALA A 16 -37.43 26.12 22.87
C ALA A 16 -38.57 25.29 22.23
N LEU A 17 -38.24 24.35 21.33
CA LEU A 17 -39.22 23.43 20.75
C LEU A 17 -39.86 22.49 21.79
N LEU A 18 -39.13 22.12 22.84
CA LEU A 18 -39.67 21.33 23.95
C LEU A 18 -40.59 22.20 24.84
N VAL A 19 -40.15 23.41 25.17
CA VAL A 19 -40.81 24.25 26.17
C VAL A 19 -42.01 25.05 25.62
N ILE A 20 -41.92 25.60 24.41
CA ILE A 20 -42.95 26.51 23.86
C ILE A 20 -44.33 25.84 23.68
N PRO A 21 -44.44 24.61 23.12
CA PRO A 21 -45.74 23.95 22.99
C PRO A 21 -46.40 23.67 24.34
N ALA A 22 -45.60 23.23 25.34
CA ALA A 22 -46.08 22.94 26.68
C ALA A 22 -46.58 24.22 27.40
N LEU A 23 -45.96 25.37 27.16
CA LEU A 23 -46.41 26.65 27.72
C LEU A 23 -47.70 27.19 27.08
N ARG A 24 -48.04 26.76 25.86
CA ARG A 24 -49.23 27.25 25.13
C ARG A 24 -50.52 26.48 25.46
N GLN A 25 -50.42 25.34 26.15
CA GLN A 25 -51.54 24.40 26.32
C GLN A 25 -52.47 24.73 27.52
N GLU A 26 -52.17 25.76 28.32
CA GLU A 26 -52.93 26.12 29.54
C GLU A 26 -54.14 27.06 29.35
N SER A 27 -54.52 27.46 28.12
CA SER A 27 -55.56 28.51 27.93
C SER A 27 -56.91 28.06 27.39
N ASN A 28 -57.10 26.78 27.07
CA ASN A 28 -58.42 26.31 26.64
C ASN A 28 -59.18 25.69 27.81
N SER A 29 -59.74 26.57 28.63
CA SER A 29 -60.75 26.28 29.65
C SER A 29 -61.97 25.61 29.01
N SER A 30 -61.96 24.28 28.98
CA SER A 30 -63.05 23.45 28.47
C SER A 30 -64.38 23.66 29.23
N VAL A 31 -64.31 24.23 30.43
CA VAL A 31 -65.47 24.52 31.30
C VAL A 31 -66.25 25.75 30.82
N THR A 32 -65.58 26.84 30.44
CA THR A 32 -66.26 28.09 30.01
C THR A 32 -67.05 27.88 28.71
N THR A 33 -66.54 27.06 27.79
CA THR A 33 -67.19 26.85 26.48
C THR A 33 -68.48 26.01 26.58
N ARG A 34 -68.59 25.11 27.56
CA ARG A 34 -69.76 24.24 27.71
C ARG A 34 -70.95 24.96 28.34
N ASP A 35 -70.71 25.76 29.39
CA ASP A 35 -71.77 26.54 30.03
C ASP A 35 -72.28 27.64 29.10
N GLU A 36 -71.39 28.29 28.35
CA GLU A 36 -71.77 29.25 27.31
C GLU A 36 -72.59 28.58 26.20
N LEU A 37 -72.20 27.37 25.77
CA LEU A 37 -72.94 26.61 24.76
C LEU A 37 -74.33 26.17 25.26
N ASN A 38 -74.43 25.65 26.48
CA ASN A 38 -75.71 25.23 27.07
C ASN A 38 -76.66 26.43 27.22
N LYS A 39 -76.13 27.59 27.61
CA LYS A 39 -76.89 28.85 27.67
C LYS A 39 -77.34 29.31 26.28
N ALA A 40 -76.48 29.21 25.26
CA ALA A 40 -76.83 29.57 23.90
C ALA A 40 -77.94 28.66 23.34
N ILE A 41 -77.85 27.34 23.55
CA ILE A 41 -78.87 26.37 23.13
C ILE A 41 -80.20 26.63 23.84
N TYR A 42 -80.16 26.93 25.15
CA TYR A 42 -81.37 27.30 25.90
C TYR A 42 -82.05 28.55 25.34
N GLN A 43 -81.27 29.58 24.99
CA GLN A 43 -81.80 30.81 24.39
C GLN A 43 -82.40 30.56 23.00
N ASP A 44 -81.76 29.72 22.19
CA ASP A 44 -82.24 29.35 20.85
C ASP A 44 -83.58 28.59 20.92
N ARG A 45 -83.71 27.64 21.86
CA ARG A 45 -84.97 26.93 22.13
C ARG A 45 -86.08 27.85 22.63
N LEU A 46 -85.76 28.88 23.41
CA LEU A 46 -86.75 29.88 23.84
C LEU A 46 -87.29 30.71 22.68
N SER A 47 -86.45 31.03 21.68
CA SER A 47 -86.89 31.73 20.47
C SER A 47 -87.73 30.83 19.57
N GLU A 48 -87.31 29.59 19.36
CA GLU A 48 -88.08 28.60 18.58
C GLU A 48 -89.47 28.38 19.17
N LEU A 49 -89.55 28.22 20.50
CA LEU A 49 -90.83 28.03 21.18
C LEU A 49 -91.75 29.26 21.08
N ALA A 50 -91.19 30.47 20.99
CA ALA A 50 -91.97 31.69 20.78
C ALA A 50 -92.49 31.79 19.33
N GLU A 51 -91.72 31.30 18.36
CA GLU A 51 -92.14 31.25 16.96
C GLU A 51 -93.22 30.18 16.74
N ASP A 52 -93.08 29.01 17.35
CA ASP A 52 -94.07 27.92 17.28
C ASP A 52 -95.41 28.30 17.93
N GLU A 53 -95.41 29.07 19.02
CA GLU A 53 -96.61 29.63 19.63
C GLU A 53 -97.30 30.63 18.69
N ALA A 54 -96.53 31.50 18.03
CA ALA A 54 -97.07 32.45 17.06
C ALA A 54 -97.69 31.75 15.82
N GLN A 55 -97.20 30.56 15.49
CA GLN A 55 -97.74 29.71 14.43
C GLN A 55 -98.90 28.80 14.89
N GLY A 56 -99.27 28.84 16.17
CA GLY A 56 -100.36 28.05 16.75
C GLY A 56 -100.02 26.57 16.95
N VAL A 57 -98.73 26.21 16.89
CA VAL A 57 -98.24 24.83 17.08
C VAL A 57 -98.15 24.48 18.57
N VAL A 58 -97.93 25.48 19.43
CA VAL A 58 -97.77 25.32 20.88
C VAL A 58 -98.80 26.16 21.61
N GLU A 59 -99.61 25.54 22.48
CA GLU A 59 -100.64 26.24 23.27
C GLU A 59 -100.21 26.53 24.72
N GLN A 60 -99.20 25.83 25.25
CA GLN A 60 -98.83 25.82 26.68
C GLN A 60 -97.36 26.20 26.91
N ARG A 61 -96.96 27.36 26.37
CA ARG A 61 -95.58 27.88 26.50
C ARG A 61 -95.04 27.93 27.94
N PRO A 62 -95.80 28.31 28.99
CA PRO A 62 -95.26 28.40 30.35
C PRO A 62 -94.76 27.07 30.90
N GLU A 63 -95.44 25.96 30.59
CA GLU A 63 -95.09 24.61 31.07
C GLU A 63 -93.83 24.09 30.38
N LEU A 64 -93.72 24.32 29.06
CA LEU A 64 -92.54 23.92 28.28
C LEU A 64 -91.28 24.72 28.67
N ILE A 65 -91.43 25.99 29.04
CA ILE A 65 -90.31 26.78 29.59
C ILE A 65 -89.87 26.19 30.93
N GLN A 66 -90.81 25.79 31.78
CA GLN A 66 -90.50 25.20 33.07
C GLN A 66 -89.75 23.87 32.91
N GLU A 67 -90.17 23.02 31.98
CA GLU A 67 -89.47 21.78 31.64
C GLU A 67 -88.06 22.05 31.10
N LEU A 68 -87.90 23.05 30.22
CA LEU A 68 -86.60 23.43 29.68
C LEU A 68 -85.65 23.94 30.77
N GLN A 69 -86.16 24.72 31.74
CA GLN A 69 -85.38 25.15 32.90
C GLN A 69 -84.98 23.97 33.79
N GLN A 70 -85.89 23.02 34.01
CA GLN A 70 -85.65 21.85 34.85
C GLN A 70 -84.64 20.90 34.20
N ASN A 71 -84.71 20.71 32.88
CA ASN A 71 -83.73 19.98 32.11
C ASN A 71 -82.37 20.68 32.16
N LEU A 72 -82.31 22.00 31.95
CA LEU A 72 -81.06 22.75 32.02
C LEU A 72 -80.39 22.62 33.40
N LEU A 73 -81.16 22.66 34.49
CA LEU A 73 -80.67 22.46 35.85
C LEU A 73 -80.18 21.04 36.13
N THR A 74 -80.79 20.03 35.48
CA THR A 74 -80.44 18.62 35.67
C THR A 74 -79.24 18.21 34.81
N ASP A 75 -79.05 18.84 33.66
CA ASP A 75 -77.96 18.59 32.71
C ASP A 75 -76.65 19.32 33.07
N ILE A 76 -76.62 20.06 34.20
CA ILE A 76 -75.38 20.56 34.80
C ILE A 76 -74.75 19.40 35.57
N PRO A 77 -73.61 18.84 35.13
CA PRO A 77 -72.98 17.74 35.84
C PRO A 77 -72.62 18.17 37.28
N HIS A 78 -73.05 17.42 38.28
CA HIS A 78 -72.68 17.64 39.69
C HIS A 78 -71.34 16.99 40.08
N GLU A 79 -70.52 16.61 39.11
CA GLU A 79 -69.17 16.14 39.40
C GLU A 79 -68.20 17.31 39.44
N SER A 80 -67.61 17.48 40.63
CA SER A 80 -66.44 18.30 40.89
C SER A 80 -65.51 18.26 39.67
N THR A 81 -65.25 19.43 39.09
CA THR A 81 -64.09 19.60 38.23
C THR A 81 -62.89 19.10 39.02
N GLU A 82 -62.39 17.89 38.72
CA GLU A 82 -61.01 17.58 38.99
C GLU A 82 -60.23 18.60 38.17
N ASP A 83 -59.89 19.72 38.81
CA ASP A 83 -58.99 20.72 38.26
C ASP A 83 -57.73 19.95 37.87
N ALA A 84 -57.58 19.69 36.57
CA ALA A 84 -56.36 19.13 36.02
C ALA A 84 -55.26 20.11 36.39
N SER A 85 -54.54 19.80 37.47
CA SER A 85 -53.54 20.70 38.02
C SER A 85 -52.55 21.02 36.90
N PRO A 86 -52.32 22.31 36.58
CA PRO A 86 -51.38 22.68 35.54
C PRO A 86 -50.05 22.01 35.82
N ILE A 87 -49.50 21.29 34.85
CA ILE A 87 -48.18 20.67 34.98
C ILE A 87 -47.21 21.78 35.33
N ASN A 88 -46.65 21.72 36.54
CA ASN A 88 -45.73 22.74 37.01
C ASN A 88 -44.59 22.91 35.98
N ARG A 89 -44.42 24.13 35.46
CA ARG A 89 -43.45 24.46 34.40
C ARG A 89 -42.02 24.05 34.75
N TRP A 90 -41.72 23.90 36.04
CA TRP A 90 -40.46 23.36 36.55
C TRP A 90 -40.21 21.88 36.16
N VAL A 91 -41.23 21.12 35.76
CA VAL A 91 -41.11 19.73 35.25
C VAL A 91 -40.41 19.67 33.88
N LEU A 92 -40.41 20.77 33.12
CA LEU A 92 -39.70 20.85 31.82
C LEU A 92 -38.18 21.03 31.99
N LEU A 93 -37.75 21.57 33.14
CA LEU A 93 -36.35 21.89 33.43
C LEU A 93 -35.48 20.62 33.47
N PRO A 94 -35.88 19.51 34.14
CA PRO A 94 -35.21 18.21 34.02
C PRO A 94 -35.08 17.72 32.57
N GLY A 95 -36.11 17.89 31.74
CA GLY A 95 -36.09 17.46 30.34
C GLY A 95 -35.05 18.22 29.51
N VAL A 96 -34.96 19.54 29.67
CA VAL A 96 -33.93 20.37 29.02
C VAL A 96 -32.53 20.03 29.54
N VAL A 97 -32.38 19.81 30.85
CA VAL A 97 -31.09 19.40 31.44
C VAL A 97 -30.65 18.04 30.89
N ILE A 98 -31.55 17.06 30.84
CA ILE A 98 -31.26 15.73 30.25
C ILE A 98 -30.85 15.89 28.78
N LEU A 99 -31.57 16.70 28.01
CA LEU A 99 -31.23 16.97 26.61
C LEU A 99 -29.82 17.53 26.46
N VAL A 100 -29.44 18.53 27.28
CA VAL A 100 -28.09 19.11 27.26
C VAL A 100 -27.04 18.08 27.68
N VAL A 101 -27.28 17.33 28.75
CA VAL A 101 -26.35 16.30 29.26
C VAL A 101 -26.13 15.21 28.22
N VAL A 102 -27.19 14.71 27.59
CA VAL A 102 -27.10 13.69 26.53
C VAL A 102 -26.36 14.25 25.31
N ALA A 103 -26.67 15.48 24.88
CA ALA A 103 -26.02 16.10 23.75
C ALA A 103 -24.51 16.32 24.00
N VAL A 104 -24.14 16.83 25.17
CA VAL A 104 -22.74 17.01 25.58
C VAL A 104 -22.04 15.67 25.70
N GLY A 105 -22.67 14.67 26.34
CA GLY A 105 -22.11 13.33 26.48
C GLY A 105 -21.85 12.65 25.13
N LEU A 106 -22.79 12.76 24.19
CA LEU A 106 -22.61 12.28 22.83
C LEU A 106 -21.47 13.03 22.13
N TYR A 107 -21.41 14.35 22.22
CA TYR A 107 -20.33 15.14 21.61
C TYR A 107 -18.96 14.82 22.19
N VAL A 108 -18.83 14.64 23.51
CA VAL A 108 -17.55 14.23 24.12
C VAL A 108 -17.12 12.85 23.61
N LYS A 109 -18.07 11.95 23.37
CA LYS A 109 -17.79 10.60 22.88
C LYS A 109 -17.52 10.52 21.36
N THR A 110 -18.17 11.36 20.54
CA THR A 110 -18.14 11.24 19.07
C THR A 110 -17.60 12.46 18.32
N GLY A 111 -17.59 13.63 18.95
CA GLY A 111 -17.33 14.93 18.33
C GLY A 111 -15.87 15.27 18.07
N GLY A 112 -14.95 14.33 18.28
CA GLY A 112 -13.55 14.48 17.88
C GLY A 112 -12.72 15.46 18.73
N LEU A 113 -13.20 15.86 19.92
CA LEU A 113 -12.56 16.90 20.73
C LEU A 113 -11.11 16.53 21.12
N ALA A 114 -10.85 15.26 21.42
CA ALA A 114 -9.51 14.76 21.70
C ALA A 114 -8.59 14.88 20.47
N GLN A 115 -9.09 14.60 19.27
CA GLN A 115 -8.35 14.70 18.01
C GLN A 115 -8.01 16.16 17.68
N VAL A 116 -8.94 17.10 17.94
CA VAL A 116 -8.68 18.53 17.76
C VAL A 116 -7.63 19.03 18.75
N GLN A 117 -7.70 18.59 20.02
CA GLN A 117 -6.67 18.92 21.01
C GLN A 117 -5.31 18.36 20.62
N ALA A 118 -5.24 17.09 20.20
CA ALA A 118 -4.01 16.47 19.72
C ALA A 118 -3.46 17.19 18.48
N TRP A 119 -4.31 17.61 17.55
CA TRP A 119 -3.91 18.38 16.38
C TRP A 119 -3.30 19.74 16.77
N HIS A 120 -3.91 20.48 17.70
CA HIS A 120 -3.33 21.72 18.22
C HIS A 120 -1.99 21.50 18.93
N GLN A 121 -1.84 20.40 19.66
CA GLN A 121 -0.55 20.05 20.28
C GLN A 121 0.53 19.76 19.22
N VAL A 122 0.17 19.05 18.14
CA VAL A 122 1.06 18.80 17.00
C VAL A 122 1.49 20.11 16.35
N GLU A 123 0.54 21.01 16.07
CA GLU A 123 0.83 22.32 15.49
C GLU A 123 1.80 23.14 16.36
N ALA A 124 1.61 23.12 17.69
CA ALA A 124 2.52 23.77 18.63
C ALA A 124 3.93 23.14 18.68
N GLN A 125 4.05 21.83 18.46
CA GLN A 125 5.33 21.09 18.47
C GLN A 125 6.06 21.11 17.11
N MET A 126 5.40 21.52 16.02
CA MET A 126 5.99 21.50 14.68
C MET A 126 7.35 22.20 14.55
N PRO A 127 7.60 23.37 15.16
CA PRO A 127 8.92 24.01 15.08
C PRO A 127 10.03 23.15 15.67
N GLU A 128 9.78 22.47 16.79
CA GLU A 128 10.74 21.59 17.45
C GLU A 128 11.00 20.33 16.62
N LEU A 129 9.94 19.70 16.11
CA LEU A 129 10.06 18.52 15.24
C LEU A 129 10.88 18.84 13.99
N ARG A 130 10.62 19.99 13.35
CA ARG A 130 11.41 20.45 12.19
C ARG A 130 12.87 20.72 12.55
N ALA A 131 13.13 21.37 13.69
CA ALA A 131 14.49 21.64 14.15
C ALA A 131 15.28 20.35 14.41
N ARG A 132 14.64 19.31 14.96
CA ARG A 132 15.26 17.99 15.16
C ARG A 132 15.59 17.31 13.82
N VAL A 133 14.68 17.35 12.84
CA VAL A 133 14.95 16.81 11.50
C VAL A 133 16.11 17.52 10.80
N ALA A 134 16.24 18.82 11.00
CA ALA A 134 17.33 19.61 10.42
C ALA A 134 18.69 19.39 11.10
N ASN A 135 18.71 18.79 12.30
CA ASN A 135 19.93 18.56 13.06
C ASN A 135 20.34 17.08 13.02
N GLU A 136 21.35 16.77 12.20
CA GLU A 136 21.88 15.41 12.04
C GLU A 136 22.43 14.77 13.33
N ARG A 137 22.75 15.59 14.35
CA ARG A 137 23.25 15.11 15.65
C ARG A 137 22.14 14.90 16.69
N ALA A 138 20.91 15.27 16.39
CA ALA A 138 19.78 15.07 17.29
C ALA A 138 19.36 13.60 17.32
N GLU A 139 18.68 13.21 18.40
CA GLU A 139 18.07 11.88 18.46
C GLU A 139 17.03 11.71 17.35
N PRO A 140 17.03 10.56 16.64
CA PRO A 140 16.04 10.26 15.62
C PRO A 140 14.62 10.38 16.15
N LEU A 141 13.70 10.82 15.28
CA LEU A 141 12.28 10.85 15.63
C LEU A 141 11.75 9.42 15.81
N THR A 142 10.95 9.23 16.85
CA THR A 142 10.12 8.04 17.04
C THR A 142 9.05 7.94 15.95
N MET A 143 8.52 6.74 15.71
CA MET A 143 7.50 6.53 14.69
C MET A 143 6.24 7.38 14.93
N GLU A 144 5.87 7.59 16.19
CA GLU A 144 4.77 8.47 16.58
C GLU A 144 5.06 9.94 16.24
N GLU A 145 6.28 10.42 16.52
CA GLU A 145 6.69 11.77 16.14
C GLU A 145 6.74 11.96 14.62
N VAL A 146 7.16 10.93 13.87
CA VAL A 146 7.10 10.94 12.39
C VAL A 146 5.64 11.06 11.91
N ALA A 147 4.70 10.34 12.53
CA ALA A 147 3.27 10.46 12.21
C ALA A 147 2.72 11.85 12.56
N ARG A 148 3.11 12.42 13.70
CA ARG A 148 2.76 13.80 14.10
C ARG A 148 3.32 14.83 13.13
N LEU A 149 4.59 14.70 12.73
CA LEU A 149 5.21 15.54 11.72
C LEU A 149 4.43 15.46 10.39
N GLY A 150 4.01 14.27 9.97
CA GLY A 150 3.14 14.10 8.80
C GLY A 150 1.80 14.82 8.91
N LEU A 151 1.13 14.78 10.08
CA LEU A 151 -0.11 15.53 10.32
C LEU A 151 0.12 17.05 10.25
N GLY A 152 1.17 17.55 10.88
CA GLY A 152 1.49 18.98 10.86
C GLY A 152 1.90 19.47 9.47
N LEU A 153 2.66 18.68 8.70
CA LEU A 153 3.00 18.98 7.30
C LEU A 153 1.75 19.06 6.43
N ARG A 154 0.82 18.11 6.53
CA ARG A 154 -0.45 18.18 5.78
C ARG A 154 -1.27 19.41 6.14
N THR A 155 -1.24 19.81 7.41
CA THR A 155 -1.91 21.04 7.88
C THR A 155 -1.25 22.28 7.28
N SER A 156 0.08 22.37 7.33
CA SER A 156 0.88 23.44 6.71
C SER A 156 0.58 23.57 5.22
N LEU A 157 0.57 22.45 4.51
CA LEU A 157 0.33 22.37 3.06
C LEU A 157 -1.11 22.69 2.63
N GLN A 158 -2.08 22.64 3.55
CA GLN A 158 -3.43 23.17 3.27
C GLN A 158 -3.43 24.70 3.23
N GLN A 159 -2.57 25.34 4.01
CA GLN A 159 -2.42 26.80 4.03
C GLN A 159 -1.49 27.28 2.91
N ASP A 160 -0.38 26.58 2.70
CA ASP A 160 0.60 26.84 1.64
C ASP A 160 0.84 25.59 0.78
N SER A 161 -0.01 25.42 -0.22
CA SER A 161 0.09 24.29 -1.16
C SER A 161 1.28 24.37 -2.13
N GLY A 162 1.98 25.52 -2.17
CA GLY A 162 3.12 25.77 -3.05
C GLY A 162 4.47 25.38 -2.45
N ASN A 163 4.51 24.98 -1.18
CA ASN A 163 5.75 24.68 -0.48
C ASN A 163 6.35 23.33 -0.90
N VAL A 164 7.30 23.37 -1.85
CA VAL A 164 8.00 22.18 -2.38
C VAL A 164 8.73 21.41 -1.27
N ASN A 165 9.36 22.09 -0.32
CA ASN A 165 10.12 21.46 0.74
C ASN A 165 9.22 20.67 1.70
N ASP A 166 8.06 21.21 2.06
CA ASP A 166 7.08 20.51 2.89
C ASP A 166 6.48 19.30 2.14
N TRP A 167 6.26 19.38 0.82
CA TRP A 167 5.86 18.22 0.01
C TRP A 167 6.95 17.13 -0.03
N MET A 168 8.21 17.51 -0.22
CA MET A 168 9.34 16.59 -0.17
C MET A 168 9.47 15.91 1.20
N MET A 169 9.31 16.68 2.29
CA MET A 169 9.35 16.17 3.65
C MET A 169 8.18 15.21 3.91
N LEU A 170 6.97 15.56 3.47
CA LEU A 170 5.79 14.71 3.58
C LEU A 170 5.97 13.40 2.80
N GLY A 171 6.62 13.47 1.63
CA GLY A 171 6.99 12.29 0.85
C GLY A 171 7.91 11.35 1.64
N ARG A 172 8.95 11.90 2.28
CA ARG A 172 9.89 11.14 3.13
C ARG A 172 9.21 10.56 4.36
N VAL A 173 8.31 11.31 5.00
CA VAL A 173 7.47 10.82 6.10
C VAL A 173 6.60 9.66 5.64
N GLY A 174 5.98 9.78 4.45
CA GLY A 174 5.21 8.69 3.84
C GLY A 174 6.06 7.43 3.66
N MET A 175 7.29 7.55 3.16
CA MET A 175 8.21 6.41 3.03
C MET A 175 8.58 5.80 4.38
N ALA A 176 8.89 6.64 5.39
CA ALA A 176 9.26 6.17 6.72
C ALA A 176 8.11 5.41 7.42
N LEU A 177 6.86 5.83 7.18
CA LEU A 177 5.66 5.18 7.70
C LEU A 177 5.17 4.02 6.83
N ASN A 178 5.92 3.64 5.78
CA ASN A 178 5.51 2.66 4.78
C ASN A 178 4.13 2.96 4.14
N ASN A 179 3.79 4.24 4.04
CA ASN A 179 2.57 4.74 3.40
C ASN A 179 2.90 5.16 1.97
N ALA A 180 2.90 4.19 1.06
CA ALA A 180 3.24 4.39 -0.34
C ALA A 180 2.36 5.46 -1.00
N THR A 181 1.06 5.47 -0.72
CA THR A 181 0.12 6.47 -1.27
C THR A 181 0.53 7.90 -0.91
N THR A 182 0.84 8.16 0.37
CA THR A 182 1.26 9.49 0.81
C THR A 182 2.62 9.87 0.22
N ALA A 183 3.55 8.92 0.18
CA ALA A 183 4.87 9.15 -0.41
C ALA A 183 4.76 9.55 -1.88
N THR A 184 4.09 8.73 -2.69
CA THR A 184 3.94 8.95 -4.14
C THR A 184 3.20 10.24 -4.43
N GLN A 185 2.07 10.52 -3.75
CA GLN A 185 1.31 11.75 -3.98
C GLN A 185 2.11 13.00 -3.62
N ALA A 186 2.83 12.99 -2.51
CA ALA A 186 3.60 14.14 -2.05
C ALA A 186 4.79 14.44 -2.97
N PHE A 187 5.56 13.42 -3.37
CA PHE A 187 6.65 13.61 -4.33
C PHE A 187 6.14 13.97 -5.73
N ALA A 188 5.02 13.40 -6.19
CA ALA A 188 4.40 13.82 -7.45
C ALA A 188 4.01 15.29 -7.41
N LYS A 189 3.44 15.76 -6.29
CA LYS A 189 3.08 17.18 -6.12
C LYS A 189 4.32 18.08 -6.08
N ALA A 190 5.38 17.67 -5.38
CA ALA A 190 6.66 18.38 -5.39
C ALA A 190 7.23 18.49 -6.82
N TYR A 191 7.21 17.39 -7.58
CA TYR A 191 7.70 17.35 -8.95
C TYR A 191 6.87 18.23 -9.91
N GLN A 192 5.56 18.30 -9.72
CA GLN A 192 4.71 19.24 -10.48
C GLN A 192 5.07 20.71 -10.21
N LEU A 193 5.48 21.05 -8.98
CA LEU A 193 5.82 22.42 -8.59
C LEU A 193 7.26 22.81 -9.00
N ALA A 194 8.19 21.86 -9.00
CA ALA A 194 9.60 22.11 -9.30
C ALA A 194 10.23 20.95 -10.12
N PRO A 195 9.84 20.77 -11.40
CA PRO A 195 10.31 19.65 -12.23
C PRO A 195 11.81 19.72 -12.60
N ASP A 196 12.38 20.92 -12.55
CA ASP A 196 13.79 21.18 -12.85
C ASP A 196 14.72 21.02 -11.63
N ASN A 197 14.15 20.79 -10.44
CA ASN A 197 14.93 20.53 -9.24
C ASN A 197 15.33 19.05 -9.18
N ASP A 198 16.64 18.77 -9.22
CA ASP A 198 17.16 17.41 -9.26
C ASP A 198 16.84 16.59 -8.00
N ASP A 199 16.82 17.20 -6.81
CA ASP A 199 16.45 16.50 -5.57
C ASP A 199 14.98 16.06 -5.60
N VAL A 200 14.11 16.91 -6.14
CA VAL A 200 12.69 16.62 -6.32
C VAL A 200 12.48 15.51 -7.35
N ARG A 201 13.15 15.61 -8.50
CA ARG A 201 13.10 14.59 -9.54
C ARG A 201 13.62 13.24 -9.02
N LEU A 202 14.70 13.23 -8.26
CA LEU A 202 15.25 12.03 -7.64
C LEU A 202 14.28 11.41 -6.63
N GLY A 203 13.69 12.23 -5.77
CA GLY A 203 12.71 11.77 -4.78
C GLY A 203 11.46 11.17 -5.44
N TYR A 204 10.97 11.77 -6.52
CA TYR A 204 9.85 11.22 -7.27
C TYR A 204 10.21 9.93 -8.00
N ALA A 205 11.39 9.86 -8.63
CA ALA A 205 11.87 8.62 -9.22
C ALA A 205 11.99 7.49 -8.17
N GLU A 206 12.50 7.80 -6.97
CA GLU A 206 12.66 6.82 -5.87
C GLU A 206 11.35 6.18 -5.43
N VAL A 207 10.25 6.93 -5.36
CA VAL A 207 8.94 6.34 -5.02
C VAL A 207 8.34 5.56 -6.17
N LEU A 208 8.58 5.98 -7.42
CA LEU A 208 8.11 5.27 -8.60
C LEU A 208 8.80 3.90 -8.77
N THR A 209 10.09 3.78 -8.44
CA THR A 209 10.79 2.47 -8.47
C THR A 209 10.28 1.46 -7.45
N ARG A 210 9.48 1.90 -6.46
CA ARG A 210 8.86 1.03 -5.45
C ARG A 210 7.42 0.67 -5.80
N SER A 211 6.88 1.24 -6.88
CA SER A 211 5.53 0.96 -7.35
C SER A 211 5.47 -0.43 -7.97
N ASN A 212 4.32 -1.10 -7.82
CA ASN A 212 4.05 -2.35 -8.51
C ASN A 212 3.55 -2.12 -9.95
N ASP A 213 3.33 -0.86 -10.35
CA ASP A 213 2.95 -0.52 -11.73
C ASP A 213 4.20 -0.55 -12.64
N PRO A 214 4.21 -1.36 -13.72
CA PRO A 214 5.29 -1.35 -14.69
C PRO A 214 5.51 0.02 -15.35
N GLN A 215 4.47 0.84 -15.53
CA GLN A 215 4.58 2.17 -16.13
C GLN A 215 5.36 3.13 -15.23
N ASP A 216 5.12 3.08 -13.91
CA ASP A 216 5.85 3.87 -12.93
C ASP A 216 7.34 3.53 -12.97
N ASN A 217 7.68 2.24 -13.01
CA ASN A 217 9.07 1.77 -13.09
C ASN A 217 9.77 2.20 -14.40
N GLN A 218 9.06 2.17 -15.53
CA GLN A 218 9.58 2.67 -16.81
C GLN A 218 9.81 4.18 -16.76
N LEU A 219 8.89 4.94 -16.19
CA LEU A 219 9.00 6.38 -16.02
C LEU A 219 10.18 6.73 -15.11
N ALA A 220 10.32 6.04 -13.98
CA ALA A 220 11.45 6.18 -13.06
C ALA A 220 12.79 5.91 -13.76
N THR A 221 12.88 4.80 -14.52
CA THR A 221 14.07 4.44 -15.30
C THR A 221 14.46 5.55 -16.28
N LYS A 222 13.48 6.12 -16.98
CA LYS A 222 13.72 7.23 -17.92
C LYS A 222 14.23 8.48 -17.20
N MET A 223 13.63 8.85 -16.07
CA MET A 223 14.09 9.98 -15.26
C MET A 223 15.51 9.75 -14.77
N LEU A 224 15.79 8.61 -14.16
CA LEU A 224 17.11 8.28 -13.61
C LEU A 224 18.19 8.22 -14.67
N ARG A 225 17.91 7.66 -15.86
CA ARG A 225 18.85 7.67 -16.98
C ARG A 225 19.17 9.09 -17.44
N THR A 226 18.17 9.97 -17.48
CA THR A 226 18.36 11.38 -17.84
C THR A 226 19.24 12.08 -16.80
N MET A 227 18.96 11.87 -15.52
CA MET A 227 19.72 12.46 -14.41
C MET A 227 21.18 11.99 -14.41
N VAL A 228 21.40 10.68 -14.51
CA VAL A 228 22.76 10.11 -14.57
C VAL A 228 23.50 10.62 -15.81
N GLY A 229 22.84 10.72 -16.96
CA GLY A 229 23.46 11.26 -18.18
C GLY A 229 23.81 12.75 -18.11
N GLN A 230 23.14 13.52 -17.25
CA GLN A 230 23.44 14.93 -16.99
C GLN A 230 24.57 15.10 -15.96
N ASP A 231 24.54 14.30 -14.89
CA ASP A 231 25.55 14.26 -13.84
C ASP A 231 25.96 12.82 -13.53
N HIS A 232 27.07 12.38 -14.15
CA HIS A 232 27.64 11.06 -13.90
C HIS A 232 28.20 10.88 -12.48
N THR A 233 28.35 11.96 -11.70
CA THR A 233 28.85 11.91 -10.32
C THR A 233 27.73 11.75 -9.29
N ASN A 234 26.46 11.82 -9.71
CA ASN A 234 25.31 11.58 -8.85
C ASN A 234 25.17 10.08 -8.52
N LEU A 235 25.95 9.64 -7.53
CA LEU A 235 25.99 8.25 -7.07
C LEU A 235 24.63 7.74 -6.58
N ARG A 236 23.76 8.62 -6.07
CA ARG A 236 22.43 8.24 -5.58
C ARG A 236 21.49 7.90 -6.74
N ALA A 237 21.44 8.74 -7.77
CA ALA A 237 20.68 8.46 -8.98
C ALA A 237 21.20 7.20 -9.69
N MET A 238 22.52 7.03 -9.76
CA MET A 238 23.12 5.85 -10.39
C MET A 238 22.87 4.56 -9.60
N SER A 239 22.93 4.62 -8.27
CA SER A 239 22.57 3.50 -7.40
C SER A 239 21.11 3.10 -7.62
N LEU A 240 20.19 4.06 -7.61
CA LEU A 240 18.76 3.80 -7.77
C LEU A 240 18.45 3.23 -9.17
N LEU A 241 19.11 3.74 -10.21
CA LEU A 241 19.02 3.18 -11.57
C LEU A 241 19.48 1.71 -11.60
N ALA A 242 20.61 1.39 -10.97
CA ALA A 242 21.19 0.05 -10.99
C ALA A 242 20.30 -0.96 -10.25
N PHE A 243 19.82 -0.62 -9.05
CA PHE A 243 18.90 -1.48 -8.31
C PHE A 243 17.56 -1.65 -9.02
N ASN A 244 16.99 -0.58 -9.56
CA ASN A 244 15.77 -0.67 -10.33
C ASN A 244 15.94 -1.57 -11.58
N ALA A 245 17.06 -1.43 -12.30
CA ALA A 245 17.35 -2.30 -13.45
C ALA A 245 17.47 -3.77 -13.05
N PHE A 246 18.10 -4.06 -11.90
CA PHE A 246 18.23 -5.42 -11.37
C PHE A 246 16.86 -6.03 -11.03
N GLU A 247 16.02 -5.31 -10.29
CA GLU A 247 14.67 -5.77 -9.92
C GLU A 247 13.77 -6.00 -11.15
N GLN A 248 13.98 -5.23 -12.21
CA GLN A 248 13.26 -5.38 -13.50
C GLN A 248 13.87 -6.45 -14.42
N GLY A 249 14.94 -7.14 -13.99
CA GLY A 249 15.63 -8.18 -14.78
C GLY A 249 16.56 -7.67 -15.88
N ASP A 250 16.80 -6.37 -15.98
CA ASP A 250 17.82 -5.79 -16.88
C ASP A 250 19.21 -5.86 -16.20
N PHE A 251 19.70 -7.08 -16.03
CA PHE A 251 20.98 -7.35 -15.38
C PHE A 251 22.15 -6.67 -16.09
N LYS A 252 22.08 -6.52 -17.42
CA LYS A 252 23.13 -5.86 -18.21
C LYS A 252 23.26 -4.39 -17.82
N GLN A 253 22.14 -3.67 -17.69
CA GLN A 253 22.14 -2.28 -17.24
C GLN A 253 22.57 -2.16 -15.78
N ALA A 254 22.10 -3.06 -14.91
CA ALA A 254 22.48 -3.07 -13.50
C ALA A 254 24.01 -3.22 -13.33
N ILE A 255 24.60 -4.22 -13.99
CA ILE A 255 26.05 -4.47 -13.98
C ILE A 255 26.82 -3.24 -14.48
N GLY A 256 26.41 -2.67 -15.62
CA GLY A 256 27.07 -1.51 -16.20
C GLY A 256 27.06 -0.29 -15.27
N ALA A 257 25.92 0.01 -14.64
CA ALA A 257 25.80 1.12 -13.70
C ALA A 257 26.67 0.91 -12.44
N TRP A 258 26.65 -0.30 -11.87
CA TRP A 258 27.49 -0.65 -10.72
C TRP A 258 28.99 -0.60 -11.02
N GLU A 259 29.41 -1.04 -12.21
CA GLU A 259 30.82 -0.95 -12.64
C GLU A 259 31.29 0.51 -12.77
N VAL A 260 30.42 1.42 -13.23
CA VAL A 260 30.74 2.86 -13.23
C VAL A 260 30.83 3.39 -11.79
N MET A 261 29.90 3.01 -10.91
CA MET A 261 29.96 3.41 -9.49
C MET A 261 31.28 2.99 -8.82
N LEU A 262 31.75 1.76 -9.06
CA LEU A 262 33.03 1.27 -8.50
C LEU A 262 34.24 2.12 -8.93
N LYS A 263 34.18 2.78 -10.09
CA LYS A 263 35.24 3.67 -10.57
C LYS A 263 35.20 5.05 -9.92
N LEU A 264 34.03 5.47 -9.42
CA LEU A 264 33.80 6.79 -8.85
C LEU A 264 33.88 6.80 -7.32
N LEU A 265 33.66 5.66 -6.67
CA LEU A 265 33.71 5.56 -5.22
C LEU A 265 35.14 5.74 -4.68
N PRO A 266 35.31 6.44 -3.54
CA PRO A 266 36.60 6.59 -2.91
C PRO A 266 37.11 5.25 -2.36
N ALA A 267 38.44 5.13 -2.24
CA ALA A 267 39.06 3.97 -1.62
C ALA A 267 38.57 3.79 -0.17
N GLY A 268 38.10 2.59 0.17
CA GLY A 268 37.58 2.27 1.52
C GLY A 268 36.10 2.56 1.74
N ASP A 269 35.34 2.97 0.71
CA ASP A 269 33.89 3.14 0.83
C ASP A 269 33.19 1.80 1.13
N SER A 270 32.35 1.77 2.16
CA SER A 270 31.65 0.55 2.61
C SER A 270 30.71 -0.04 1.56
N ARG A 271 30.26 0.77 0.59
CA ARG A 271 29.37 0.34 -0.50
C ARG A 271 30.08 -0.54 -1.54
N VAL A 272 31.40 -0.47 -1.65
CA VAL A 272 32.19 -1.21 -2.65
C VAL A 272 31.90 -2.71 -2.59
N GLU A 273 31.92 -3.30 -1.40
CA GLU A 273 31.70 -4.74 -1.22
C GLU A 273 30.24 -5.14 -1.51
N VAL A 274 29.27 -4.27 -1.19
CA VAL A 274 27.86 -4.49 -1.55
C VAL A 274 27.72 -4.51 -3.07
N ILE A 275 28.28 -3.52 -3.76
CA ILE A 275 28.19 -3.37 -5.21
C ILE A 275 28.85 -4.56 -5.93
N LYS A 276 30.03 -5.01 -5.48
CA LYS A 276 30.70 -6.21 -6.03
C LYS A 276 29.82 -7.46 -5.91
N ARG A 277 29.18 -7.67 -4.76
CA ARG A 277 28.25 -8.79 -4.56
C ARG A 277 27.02 -8.68 -5.47
N SER A 278 26.46 -7.48 -5.61
CA SER A 278 25.33 -7.24 -6.52
C SER A 278 25.69 -7.51 -7.98
N ILE A 279 26.89 -7.12 -8.43
CA ILE A 279 27.40 -7.46 -9.77
C ILE A 279 27.52 -8.98 -9.94
N ALA A 280 28.11 -9.69 -8.97
CA ALA A 280 28.27 -11.15 -9.03
C ALA A 280 26.90 -11.85 -9.13
N GLN A 281 25.95 -11.45 -8.27
CA GLN A 281 24.58 -11.95 -8.30
C GLN A 281 23.89 -11.68 -9.64
N ALA A 282 24.01 -10.47 -10.19
CA ALA A 282 23.45 -10.15 -11.49
C ALA A 282 24.11 -10.92 -12.63
N LYS A 283 25.42 -11.16 -12.57
CA LYS A 283 26.10 -12.02 -13.56
C LYS A 283 25.63 -13.45 -13.47
N SER A 284 25.46 -14.01 -12.27
CA SER A 284 24.88 -15.33 -12.08
C SER A 284 23.46 -15.43 -12.66
N GLN A 285 22.58 -14.47 -12.35
CA GLN A 285 21.21 -14.45 -12.90
C GLN A 285 21.14 -14.16 -14.40
N ALA A 286 22.12 -13.43 -14.94
CA ALA A 286 22.28 -13.22 -16.39
C ALA A 286 22.93 -14.42 -17.11
N GLY A 287 23.30 -15.50 -16.40
CA GLY A 287 24.04 -16.63 -16.98
C GLY A 287 25.48 -16.30 -17.40
N GLN A 288 26.07 -15.24 -16.85
CA GLN A 288 27.42 -14.74 -17.14
C GLN A 288 28.50 -15.24 -16.16
N GLU A 289 28.13 -15.85 -15.02
CA GLU A 289 29.07 -16.57 -14.16
C GLU A 289 29.01 -18.07 -14.47
N THR A 290 29.73 -18.45 -15.51
CA THR A 290 29.83 -19.85 -15.93
C THR A 290 30.98 -20.54 -15.20
N ALA A 291 30.73 -21.66 -14.53
CA ALA A 291 31.83 -22.49 -14.03
C ALA A 291 32.65 -23.02 -15.23
N THR A 292 33.97 -22.86 -15.23
CA THR A 292 34.84 -23.32 -16.33
C THR A 292 35.57 -24.60 -15.94
N LEU A 293 35.40 -25.66 -16.72
CA LEU A 293 36.11 -26.92 -16.60
C LEU A 293 37.12 -27.08 -17.75
N GLY A 294 38.41 -27.11 -17.41
CA GLY A 294 39.46 -27.51 -18.34
C GLY A 294 39.50 -29.02 -18.49
N ILE A 295 39.72 -29.50 -19.71
CA ILE A 295 39.82 -30.93 -20.03
C ILE A 295 41.00 -31.12 -20.96
N GLU A 296 41.95 -31.96 -20.57
CA GLU A 296 43.07 -32.35 -21.43
C GLU A 296 42.90 -33.80 -21.86
N ILE A 297 42.87 -34.01 -23.18
CA ILE A 297 42.56 -35.31 -23.77
C ILE A 297 43.82 -35.84 -24.45
N SER A 298 44.23 -37.04 -24.06
CA SER A 298 45.34 -37.77 -24.68
C SER A 298 44.87 -39.12 -25.24
N LEU A 299 45.66 -39.70 -26.14
CA LEU A 299 45.41 -41.03 -26.71
C LEU A 299 46.40 -42.04 -26.11
N SER A 300 45.97 -43.29 -25.93
CA SER A 300 46.91 -44.40 -25.73
C SER A 300 47.67 -44.70 -27.04
N PRO A 301 48.85 -45.37 -26.99
CA PRO A 301 49.58 -45.76 -28.18
C PRO A 301 48.75 -46.59 -29.17
N GLU A 302 47.88 -47.47 -28.67
CA GLU A 302 47.00 -48.33 -29.47
C GLU A 302 45.90 -47.53 -30.16
N ALA A 303 45.28 -46.58 -29.43
CA ALA A 303 44.27 -45.68 -29.97
C ALA A 303 44.86 -44.74 -31.02
N ALA A 304 46.09 -44.25 -30.80
CA ALA A 304 46.80 -43.39 -31.75
C ALA A 304 47.11 -44.10 -33.08
N GLN A 305 47.46 -45.38 -33.04
CA GLN A 305 47.72 -46.18 -34.26
C GLN A 305 46.44 -46.48 -35.06
N LYS A 306 45.30 -46.59 -34.37
CA LYS A 306 43.99 -46.93 -34.96
C LYS A 306 43.06 -45.72 -35.08
N LEU A 307 43.62 -44.51 -35.05
CA LEU A 307 42.86 -43.27 -35.15
C LEU A 307 42.29 -43.13 -36.57
N PRO A 308 40.97 -42.95 -36.74
CA PRO A 308 40.36 -42.79 -38.07
C PRO A 308 40.71 -41.41 -38.67
N GLN A 309 40.73 -41.33 -40.00
CA GLN A 309 40.97 -40.06 -40.71
C GLN A 309 39.76 -39.09 -40.66
N GLN A 310 38.58 -39.62 -40.37
CA GLN A 310 37.31 -38.87 -40.29
C GLN A 310 36.54 -39.33 -39.05
N GLY A 311 35.77 -38.40 -38.46
CA GLY A 311 35.00 -38.64 -37.23
C GLY A 311 34.95 -37.40 -36.34
N ALA A 312 34.30 -37.54 -35.19
CA ALA A 312 34.13 -36.46 -34.22
C ALA A 312 34.57 -36.90 -32.81
N LEU A 313 35.20 -35.97 -32.09
CA LEU A 313 35.46 -36.08 -30.66
C LEU A 313 34.26 -35.51 -29.90
N ILE A 314 33.61 -36.35 -29.10
CA ILE A 314 32.46 -36.00 -28.27
C ILE A 314 32.91 -36.07 -26.82
N ILE A 315 32.81 -34.94 -26.13
CA ILE A 315 33.18 -34.78 -24.73
C ILE A 315 31.87 -34.59 -23.96
N SER A 316 31.59 -35.46 -23.01
CA SER A 316 30.40 -35.41 -22.16
C SER A 316 30.78 -35.36 -20.69
N VAL A 317 30.13 -34.49 -19.92
CA VAL A 317 30.35 -34.33 -18.48
C VAL A 317 29.09 -34.76 -17.74
N THR A 318 29.23 -35.64 -16.74
CA THR A 318 28.14 -36.08 -15.84
C THR A 318 28.52 -35.82 -14.38
N ASP A 319 27.55 -35.98 -13.48
CA ASP A 319 27.79 -35.94 -12.02
C ASP A 319 28.34 -37.27 -11.44
N GLY A 320 28.60 -38.26 -12.30
CA GLY A 320 29.10 -39.58 -11.89
C GLY A 320 28.02 -40.55 -11.39
N THR A 321 26.81 -40.07 -11.05
CA THR A 321 25.70 -40.90 -10.54
C THR A 321 24.63 -41.16 -11.59
N ASN A 322 24.32 -40.16 -12.41
CA ASN A 322 23.32 -40.23 -13.45
C ASN A 322 24.01 -40.33 -14.83
N PRO A 323 23.61 -41.28 -15.70
CA PRO A 323 24.21 -41.43 -17.04
C PRO A 323 23.89 -40.28 -18.00
N ILE A 324 22.91 -39.42 -17.69
CA ILE A 324 22.53 -38.29 -18.54
C ILE A 324 23.58 -37.17 -18.43
N PRO A 325 24.24 -36.78 -19.56
CA PRO A 325 25.20 -35.68 -19.58
C PRO A 325 24.58 -34.35 -19.18
N VAL A 326 25.33 -33.58 -18.41
CA VAL A 326 25.03 -32.20 -18.01
C VAL A 326 25.50 -31.24 -19.10
N ALA A 327 26.73 -31.42 -19.57
CA ALA A 327 27.32 -30.65 -20.66
C ALA A 327 27.93 -31.56 -21.72
N VAL A 328 27.80 -31.16 -22.99
CA VAL A 328 28.35 -31.90 -24.14
C VAL A 328 29.03 -30.94 -25.10
N LYS A 329 30.21 -31.31 -25.58
CA LYS A 329 30.95 -30.57 -26.61
C LYS A 329 31.42 -31.53 -27.69
N GLN A 330 31.00 -31.26 -28.92
CA GLN A 330 31.42 -32.01 -30.11
C GLN A 330 32.44 -31.20 -30.89
N LEU A 331 33.55 -31.83 -31.23
CA LEU A 331 34.66 -31.24 -31.97
C LEU A 331 35.03 -32.14 -33.17
N PRO A 332 35.47 -31.58 -34.30
CA PRO A 332 36.09 -32.39 -35.35
C PRO A 332 37.35 -33.07 -34.81
N LEU A 333 37.66 -34.27 -35.32
CA LEU A 333 38.90 -34.96 -34.97
C LEU A 333 40.12 -34.09 -35.31
N SER A 334 40.99 -33.90 -34.31
CA SER A 334 42.17 -33.05 -34.39
C SER A 334 43.44 -33.78 -33.93
N ARG A 335 44.54 -33.05 -33.79
CA ARG A 335 45.76 -33.56 -33.17
C ARG A 335 45.59 -33.68 -31.66
N PHE A 336 46.28 -34.66 -31.07
CA PHE A 336 46.32 -34.93 -29.63
C PHE A 336 47.76 -34.77 -29.09
N PRO A 337 47.97 -34.40 -27.82
CA PRO A 337 46.95 -34.08 -26.81
C PRO A 337 46.18 -32.79 -27.13
N LEU A 338 44.92 -32.73 -26.72
CA LEU A 338 44.01 -31.61 -26.97
C LEU A 338 43.50 -31.04 -25.65
N SER A 339 43.65 -29.73 -25.46
CA SER A 339 43.07 -29.01 -24.33
C SER A 339 41.78 -28.30 -24.74
N VAL A 340 40.70 -28.52 -23.99
CA VAL A 340 39.37 -27.98 -24.24
C VAL A 340 38.80 -27.41 -22.95
N THR A 341 38.14 -26.27 -23.02
CA THR A 341 37.37 -25.72 -21.89
C THR A 341 35.88 -25.89 -22.15
N LEU A 342 35.15 -26.33 -21.12
CA LEU A 342 33.69 -26.36 -21.09
C LEU A 342 33.19 -25.38 -20.03
N ASP A 343 32.04 -24.79 -20.28
CA ASP A 343 31.36 -23.88 -19.36
C ASP A 343 29.83 -24.10 -19.38
N ASP A 344 29.07 -23.31 -18.62
CA ASP A 344 27.61 -23.44 -18.53
C ASP A 344 26.88 -23.23 -19.87
N SER A 345 27.50 -22.57 -20.86
CA SER A 345 26.93 -22.47 -22.22
C SER A 345 26.92 -23.81 -22.96
N ASN A 346 27.67 -24.81 -22.47
CA ASN A 346 27.70 -26.16 -23.03
C ASN A 346 26.70 -27.11 -22.35
N ALA A 347 25.87 -26.61 -21.44
CA ALA A 347 24.84 -27.40 -20.77
C ALA A 347 23.71 -27.81 -21.75
N MET A 348 23.21 -29.04 -21.62
CA MET A 348 22.10 -29.53 -22.46
C MET A 348 20.72 -29.07 -21.97
N MET A 349 20.60 -28.68 -20.70
CA MET A 349 19.33 -28.27 -20.07
C MET A 349 19.54 -26.99 -19.25
N PRO A 350 18.63 -25.99 -19.34
CA PRO A 350 18.76 -24.72 -18.60
C PRO A 350 18.79 -24.89 -17.07
N GLU A 351 18.10 -25.92 -16.56
CA GLU A 351 17.94 -26.20 -15.13
C GLU A 351 19.13 -26.99 -14.54
N ARG A 352 20.04 -27.52 -15.38
CA ARG A 352 21.13 -28.40 -14.96
C ARG A 352 22.45 -27.91 -15.57
N LEU A 353 23.04 -26.92 -14.90
CA LEU A 353 24.27 -26.25 -15.32
C LEU A 353 25.52 -26.94 -14.76
N LEU A 354 26.68 -26.71 -15.37
CA LEU A 354 27.96 -27.24 -14.89
C LEU A 354 28.28 -26.65 -13.51
N SER A 355 27.97 -25.37 -13.30
CA SER A 355 28.10 -24.65 -12.03
C SER A 355 27.27 -25.21 -10.87
N SER A 356 26.24 -26.01 -11.16
CA SER A 356 25.39 -26.66 -10.14
C SER A 356 25.97 -27.97 -9.61
N LEU A 357 27.02 -28.51 -10.26
CA LEU A 357 27.60 -29.79 -9.91
C LEU A 357 28.60 -29.64 -8.75
N GLN A 358 28.56 -30.58 -7.81
CA GLN A 358 29.60 -30.72 -6.78
C GLN A 358 30.70 -31.71 -7.15
N GLN A 359 30.41 -32.58 -8.11
CA GLN A 359 31.34 -33.58 -8.62
C GLN A 359 31.13 -33.72 -10.11
N VAL A 360 32.22 -34.03 -10.82
CA VAL A 360 32.20 -34.22 -12.27
C VAL A 360 32.90 -35.51 -12.65
N LYS A 361 32.37 -36.15 -13.68
CA LYS A 361 33.00 -37.25 -14.40
C LYS A 361 33.00 -36.91 -15.89
N VAL A 362 34.18 -36.92 -16.50
CA VAL A 362 34.35 -36.60 -17.91
C VAL A 362 34.52 -37.88 -18.72
N ARG A 363 33.79 -37.98 -19.83
CA ARG A 363 33.97 -39.01 -20.84
C ARG A 363 34.29 -38.36 -22.18
N ALA A 364 35.37 -38.80 -22.80
CA ALA A 364 35.76 -38.42 -24.15
C ALA A 364 35.61 -39.63 -25.08
N ARG A 365 34.87 -39.48 -26.17
CA ARG A 365 34.62 -40.54 -27.16
C ARG A 365 34.96 -40.04 -28.56
N ILE A 366 35.62 -40.87 -29.34
CA ILE A 366 35.81 -40.68 -30.78
C ILE A 366 34.74 -41.50 -31.48
N SER A 367 33.78 -40.80 -32.09
CA SER A 367 32.74 -41.37 -32.93
C SER A 367 33.22 -41.45 -34.37
N LEU A 368 33.15 -42.65 -34.95
CA LEU A 368 33.56 -42.92 -36.33
C LEU A 368 32.59 -42.33 -37.37
N ASP A 369 31.30 -42.30 -37.05
CA ASP A 369 30.20 -41.83 -37.90
C ASP A 369 29.80 -40.37 -37.65
N GLY A 370 30.39 -39.73 -36.65
CA GLY A 370 30.08 -38.37 -36.21
C GLY A 370 28.79 -38.24 -35.40
N THR A 371 28.13 -39.35 -35.02
CA THR A 371 26.86 -39.32 -34.30
C THR A 371 27.03 -39.40 -32.77
N ALA A 372 26.06 -38.83 -32.05
CA ALA A 372 26.05 -38.81 -30.58
C ALA A 372 25.82 -40.19 -29.94
N ASN A 373 25.36 -41.19 -30.70
CA ASN A 373 25.10 -42.54 -30.22
C ASN A 373 26.39 -43.37 -30.21
N SER A 374 26.57 -44.19 -29.17
CA SER A 374 27.71 -45.10 -29.05
C SER A 374 27.61 -46.24 -30.05
N GLN A 375 28.68 -46.51 -30.80
CA GLN A 375 28.77 -47.60 -31.76
C GLN A 375 29.91 -48.56 -31.42
N PRO A 376 29.79 -49.86 -31.76
CA PRO A 376 30.90 -50.79 -31.74
C PRO A 376 32.08 -50.25 -32.55
N GLY A 377 33.28 -50.31 -31.98
CA GLY A 377 34.50 -49.80 -32.60
C GLY A 377 34.88 -48.37 -32.25
N ASP A 378 34.00 -47.59 -31.60
CA ASP A 378 34.35 -46.26 -31.11
C ASP A 378 35.40 -46.32 -30.00
N TRP A 379 36.35 -45.39 -30.03
CA TRP A 379 37.33 -45.24 -28.96
C TRP A 379 36.79 -44.33 -27.87
N PHE A 380 37.00 -44.66 -26.60
CA PHE A 380 36.61 -43.82 -25.48
C PHE A 380 37.59 -43.87 -24.30
N GLY A 381 37.53 -42.82 -23.48
CA GLY A 381 38.23 -42.69 -22.21
C GLY A 381 37.32 -42.00 -21.20
N GLU A 382 37.48 -42.33 -19.92
CA GLU A 382 36.71 -41.74 -18.83
C GLU A 382 37.65 -41.32 -17.70
N SER A 383 37.37 -40.19 -17.06
CA SER A 383 38.00 -39.83 -15.79
C SER A 383 37.34 -40.60 -14.64
N GLY A 384 38.01 -40.61 -13.48
CA GLY A 384 37.33 -40.83 -12.21
C GLY A 384 36.36 -39.68 -11.88
N VAL A 385 35.47 -39.91 -10.91
CA VAL A 385 34.66 -38.84 -10.32
C VAL A 385 35.59 -37.95 -9.50
N GLN A 386 35.54 -36.64 -9.75
CA GLN A 386 36.35 -35.65 -9.04
C GLN A 386 35.44 -34.58 -8.44
N ASP A 387 35.81 -34.06 -7.28
CA ASP A 387 35.11 -32.91 -6.70
C ASP A 387 35.27 -31.69 -7.61
N PHE A 388 34.16 -31.01 -7.86
CA PHE A 388 34.05 -29.80 -8.67
C PHE A 388 33.43 -28.70 -7.82
N GLY A 389 34.23 -27.69 -7.49
CA GLY A 389 33.81 -26.58 -6.64
C GLY A 389 33.66 -25.30 -7.45
N THR A 390 32.52 -24.61 -7.29
CA THR A 390 32.16 -23.35 -7.97
C THR A 390 33.00 -22.14 -7.54
N LYS A 391 34.20 -22.32 -6.95
CA LYS A 391 35.04 -21.25 -6.40
C LYS A 391 36.18 -20.86 -7.32
N GLY A 392 35.86 -20.43 -8.55
CA GLY A 392 36.75 -19.61 -9.39
C GLY A 392 38.15 -20.16 -9.72
N GLN A 393 38.44 -21.43 -9.42
CA GLN A 393 39.69 -22.08 -9.80
C GLN A 393 39.45 -22.94 -11.05
N PRO A 394 40.15 -22.68 -12.16
CA PRO A 394 40.06 -23.53 -13.33
C PRO A 394 40.63 -24.91 -13.00
N GLN A 395 39.74 -25.89 -12.81
CA GLN A 395 40.12 -27.28 -12.62
C GLN A 395 40.36 -27.92 -13.99
N THR A 396 41.48 -28.62 -14.15
CA THR A 396 41.80 -29.35 -15.38
C THR A 396 41.71 -30.85 -15.12
N ILE A 397 40.88 -31.55 -15.90
CA ILE A 397 40.72 -33.00 -15.85
C ILE A 397 41.43 -33.64 -17.03
N HIS A 398 42.37 -34.54 -16.73
CA HIS A 398 43.05 -35.33 -17.74
C HIS A 398 42.23 -36.58 -18.07
N VAL A 399 41.99 -36.82 -19.35
CA VAL A 399 41.28 -38.00 -19.86
C VAL A 399 42.16 -38.67 -20.92
N GLN A 400 42.49 -39.94 -20.72
CA GLN A 400 43.17 -40.75 -21.73
C GLN A 400 42.16 -41.65 -22.43
N ILE A 401 42.07 -41.56 -23.75
CA ILE A 401 41.29 -42.46 -24.59
C ILE A 401 42.10 -43.73 -24.81
N ASN A 402 41.66 -44.84 -24.20
CA ASN A 402 42.40 -46.10 -24.13
C ASN A 402 41.54 -47.35 -24.26
N LYS A 403 40.21 -47.22 -24.40
CA LYS A 403 39.28 -48.34 -24.54
C LYS A 403 38.53 -48.23 -25.86
N GLN A 404 38.14 -49.37 -26.40
CA GLN A 404 37.27 -49.45 -27.57
C GLN A 404 35.93 -50.07 -27.14
N ILE A 405 34.84 -49.55 -27.68
CA ILE A 405 33.51 -50.16 -27.49
C ILE A 405 33.51 -51.51 -28.24
N PRO A 406 33.20 -52.62 -27.55
CA PRO A 406 33.26 -53.97 -28.12
C PRO A 406 32.27 -54.20 -29.26
#